data_AF-A0A6M1R738-F1
#
_entry.id   AF-A0A6M1R738-F1
#
_cell.length_a   1.000
_cell.length_b   1.000
_cell.length_c   1.000
_cell.angle_alpha   90.00
_cell.angle_beta   90.00
_cell.angle_gamma   90.00
#
_symmetry.space_group_name_H-M   'P 1'
#
loop_
_entity.id
_entity.type
_entity.pdbx_description
1 polymer ?
#
loop_
_entity_poly.entity_id
_entity_poly.type
_entity_poly.pdbx_seq_one_letter_code
_entity_poly.pdbx_strand_id
1 'polypeptide(L)'
;MNQLLFRLCEASDGRIYAFLTDQPDTEDFFDSGYKVAYKHRDTETGRELLARWRSSFTVKSQEFEMLPEQDELPDGLQSAFDTMVKDLLPGVDVMFCDYNLAIKADLPIGTNMMDTYRSTDFVLFSCEELIGNDPNTQPYMVSYAAPRYPATGNIGSQHRIYSKTDSFAFARAISAIVNQRERDALNGGHIRTEVDGYINQPNVSAAFAEQVINRFVESLPQYNSSTKALGAPAD
;
A
#
# COMPACT_ATOMS: atom_id res chain seq x y z
N MET A 1 20.06 5.74 -7.66
CA MET A 1 19.29 6.62 -6.76
C MET A 1 17.83 6.23 -6.90
N ASN A 2 17.07 6.22 -5.82
CA ASN A 2 15.70 5.69 -5.79
C ASN A 2 14.69 6.85 -5.78
N GLN A 3 13.44 6.57 -6.15
CA GLN A 3 12.34 7.54 -6.10
C GLN A 3 11.12 6.84 -5.51
N LEU A 4 10.33 7.57 -4.70
CA LEU A 4 9.01 7.13 -4.33
C LEU A 4 8.07 7.32 -5.50
N LEU A 5 7.29 6.29 -5.79
CA LEU A 5 6.21 6.31 -6.75
C LEU A 5 4.90 6.17 -5.96
N PHE A 6 4.03 7.15 -6.12
CA PHE A 6 2.64 7.06 -5.67
C PHE A 6 1.73 7.08 -6.90
N ARG A 7 0.82 6.11 -6.95
CA ARG A 7 -0.19 6.01 -8.01
C ARG A 7 -1.56 5.84 -7.38
N LEU A 8 -2.53 6.60 -7.89
CA LEU A 8 -3.93 6.49 -7.51
C LEU A 8 -4.73 6.07 -8.74
N CYS A 9 -5.60 5.07 -8.59
CA CYS A 9 -6.41 4.51 -9.67
C CYS A 9 -7.87 4.33 -9.23
N GLU A 10 -8.79 4.53 -10.17
CA GLU A 10 -10.20 4.17 -10.02
C GLU A 10 -10.49 2.90 -10.84
N ALA A 11 -11.01 1.87 -10.18
CA ALA A 11 -11.43 0.63 -10.83
C ALA A 11 -12.79 0.77 -11.53
N SER A 12 -13.12 -0.19 -12.41
CA SER A 12 -14.41 -0.23 -13.12
C SER A 12 -15.65 -0.35 -12.22
N ASP A 13 -15.47 -0.72 -10.95
CA ASP A 13 -16.54 -0.79 -9.94
C ASP A 13 -16.58 0.45 -9.04
N GLY A 14 -15.76 1.47 -9.33
CA GLY A 14 -15.67 2.72 -8.58
C GLY A 14 -14.78 2.66 -7.33
N ARG A 15 -14.15 1.52 -7.03
CA ARG A 15 -13.19 1.43 -5.92
C ARG A 15 -11.91 2.21 -6.24
N ILE A 16 -11.39 2.88 -5.22
CA ILE A 16 -10.14 3.64 -5.32
C ILE A 16 -8.98 2.81 -4.79
N TYR A 17 -8.00 2.55 -5.66
CA TYR A 17 -6.77 1.87 -5.32
C TYR A 17 -5.63 2.88 -5.27
N ALA A 18 -4.78 2.75 -4.26
CA ALA A 18 -3.52 3.46 -4.15
C ALA A 18 -2.35 2.47 -4.15
N PHE A 19 -1.22 2.89 -4.72
CA PHE A 19 0.00 2.12 -4.82
C PHE A 19 1.19 3.02 -4.45
N LEU A 20 1.99 2.60 -3.47
CA LEU A 20 3.15 3.33 -2.96
C LEU A 20 4.36 2.41 -2.87
N THR A 21 5.45 2.78 -3.54
CA THR A 21 6.68 1.98 -3.60
C THR A 21 7.89 2.86 -3.85
N ASP A 22 9.08 2.38 -3.51
CA ASP A 22 10.38 2.86 -3.99
C ASP A 22 11.08 1.87 -4.92
N GLN A 23 10.46 0.72 -5.18
CA GLN A 23 11.03 -0.31 -6.04
C GLN A 23 10.80 -0.02 -7.52
N PRO A 24 11.81 -0.24 -8.36
CA PRO A 24 11.68 -0.06 -9.80
C PRO A 24 10.71 -1.11 -10.39
N ASP A 25 10.03 -0.74 -11.46
CA ASP A 25 9.22 -1.63 -12.32
C ASP A 25 8.05 -2.37 -11.65
N THR A 26 7.75 -2.07 -10.39
CA THR A 26 6.64 -2.71 -9.66
C THR A 26 5.26 -2.16 -10.04
N GLU A 27 5.21 -0.96 -10.65
CA GLU A 27 3.99 -0.38 -11.24
C GLU A 27 3.39 -1.30 -12.31
N ASP A 28 4.22 -1.95 -13.13
CA ASP A 28 3.76 -2.87 -14.18
C ASP A 28 3.15 -4.15 -13.60
N PHE A 29 3.68 -4.64 -12.48
CA PHE A 29 3.09 -5.76 -11.76
C PHE A 29 1.73 -5.39 -11.18
N PHE A 30 1.59 -4.17 -10.64
CA PHE A 30 0.34 -3.66 -10.09
C PHE A 30 -0.75 -3.54 -11.17
N ASP A 31 -0.43 -2.89 -12.28
CA ASP A 31 -1.35 -2.75 -13.42
C ASP A 31 -1.71 -4.12 -14.04
N SER A 32 -0.75 -5.03 -14.14
CA SER A 32 -0.98 -6.39 -14.62
C SER A 32 -1.86 -7.20 -13.67
N GLY A 33 -1.65 -7.04 -12.36
CA GLY A 33 -2.47 -7.65 -11.33
C GLY A 33 -3.94 -7.23 -11.45
N TYR A 34 -4.18 -5.94 -11.62
CA TYR A 34 -5.53 -5.40 -11.84
C TYR A 34 -6.17 -5.95 -13.13
N LYS A 35 -5.46 -5.90 -14.25
CA LYS A 35 -5.94 -6.43 -15.55
C LYS A 35 -6.46 -7.85 -15.44
N VAL A 36 -5.72 -8.71 -14.74
CA VAL A 36 -6.09 -10.11 -14.53
C VAL A 36 -7.28 -10.23 -13.58
N ALA A 37 -7.26 -9.52 -12.45
CA ALA A 37 -8.31 -9.60 -11.43
C ALA A 37 -9.67 -9.06 -11.91
N TYR A 38 -9.67 -8.02 -12.75
CA TYR A 38 -10.88 -7.35 -13.23
C TYR A 38 -11.33 -7.80 -14.63
N LYS A 39 -10.63 -8.73 -15.28
CA LYS A 39 -10.93 -9.21 -16.65
C LYS A 39 -12.41 -9.54 -16.91
N HIS A 40 -13.12 -10.08 -15.92
CA HIS A 40 -14.53 -10.49 -16.04
C HIS A 40 -15.50 -9.54 -15.32
N ARG A 41 -14.99 -8.46 -14.72
CA ARG A 41 -15.74 -7.49 -13.92
C ARG A 41 -15.87 -6.14 -14.62
N ASP A 42 -14.93 -5.80 -15.49
CA ASP A 42 -15.05 -4.64 -16.37
C ASP A 42 -16.07 -4.94 -17.47
N THR A 43 -17.21 -4.24 -17.42
CA THR A 43 -18.32 -4.39 -18.37
C THR A 43 -18.47 -3.18 -19.29
N GLU A 44 -17.72 -2.10 -19.05
CA GLU A 44 -17.82 -0.85 -19.80
C GLU A 44 -17.04 -0.91 -21.11
N THR A 45 -15.88 -1.60 -21.10
CA THR A 45 -15.05 -1.82 -22.29
C THR A 45 -15.47 -3.09 -23.02
N GLY A 46 -16.74 -3.15 -23.46
CA GLY A 46 -17.28 -4.26 -24.23
C GLY A 46 -16.35 -4.61 -25.42
N ARG A 47 -15.60 -5.71 -25.29
CA ARG A 47 -14.68 -6.38 -26.25
C ARG A 47 -13.18 -6.35 -25.94
N GLU A 48 -12.69 -5.69 -24.90
CA GLU A 48 -11.25 -5.74 -24.62
C GLU A 48 -10.87 -6.90 -23.67
N LEU A 49 -9.86 -7.68 -24.06
CA LEU A 49 -9.36 -8.85 -23.30
C LEU A 49 -8.68 -8.46 -21.96
N LEU A 50 -8.56 -7.18 -21.66
CA LEU A 50 -7.77 -6.63 -20.55
C LEU A 50 -8.52 -5.46 -19.89
N ALA A 51 -8.83 -5.59 -18.60
CA ALA A 51 -9.46 -4.52 -17.82
C ALA A 51 -8.55 -3.28 -17.73
N ARG A 52 -9.15 -2.08 -17.68
CA ARG A 52 -8.40 -0.82 -17.53
C ARG A 52 -8.89 -0.02 -16.34
N TRP A 53 -8.00 0.78 -15.75
CA TRP A 53 -8.38 1.76 -14.74
C TRP A 53 -9.27 2.82 -15.43
N ARG A 54 -10.37 3.20 -14.79
CA ARG A 54 -11.26 4.27 -15.29
C ARG A 54 -10.54 5.62 -15.31
N SER A 55 -9.79 5.88 -14.26
CA SER A 55 -8.92 7.04 -14.13
C SER A 55 -7.68 6.64 -13.34
N SER A 56 -6.55 7.28 -13.61
CA SER A 56 -5.32 7.07 -12.85
C SER A 56 -4.37 8.26 -12.97
N PHE A 57 -3.57 8.49 -11.94
CA PHE A 57 -2.37 9.34 -12.03
C PHE A 57 -1.21 8.70 -11.27
N THR A 58 0.00 8.98 -11.73
CA THR A 58 1.25 8.60 -11.05
C THR A 58 2.08 9.86 -10.81
N VAL A 59 2.68 9.95 -9.63
CA VAL A 59 3.67 10.97 -9.27
C VAL A 59 4.92 10.30 -8.73
N LYS A 60 6.07 10.94 -8.94
CA LYS A 60 7.37 10.48 -8.47
C LYS A 60 8.01 11.55 -7.58
N SER A 61 8.64 11.14 -6.50
CA SER A 61 9.41 12.06 -5.66
C SER A 61 10.71 12.47 -6.34
N GLN A 62 11.40 13.43 -5.74
CA GLN A 62 12.83 13.64 -5.96
C GLN A 62 13.61 12.36 -5.65
N GLU A 63 14.79 12.25 -6.27
CA GLU A 63 15.71 11.16 -6.03
C GLU A 63 16.25 11.19 -4.60
N PHE A 64 16.41 10.01 -4.00
CA PHE A 64 16.93 9.87 -2.65
C PHE A 64 17.84 8.64 -2.49
N GLU A 65 18.58 8.63 -1.39
CA GLU A 65 19.36 7.49 -0.93
C GLU A 65 18.57 6.73 0.14
N MET A 66 18.40 5.43 -0.06
CA MET A 66 17.79 4.56 0.93
C MET A 66 18.53 4.64 2.26
N LEU A 67 17.77 4.61 3.35
CA LEU A 67 18.35 4.47 4.67
C LEU A 67 19.08 3.12 4.76
N PRO A 68 20.28 3.09 5.36
CA PRO A 68 21.03 1.85 5.55
C PRO A 68 20.24 0.89 6.45
N GLU A 69 20.59 -0.38 6.36
CA GLU A 69 20.08 -1.39 7.27
C GLU A 69 20.53 -1.10 8.70
N GLN A 70 19.60 -1.15 9.65
CA GLN A 70 19.79 -0.90 11.07
C GLN A 70 18.93 -1.90 11.86
N ASP A 71 19.26 -2.14 13.12
CA ASP A 71 18.51 -3.07 13.99
C ASP A 71 17.11 -2.54 14.34
N GLU A 72 16.93 -1.21 14.36
CA GLU A 72 15.68 -0.54 14.72
C GLU A 72 15.37 0.61 13.75
N LEU A 73 14.08 0.97 13.64
CA LEU A 73 13.65 2.13 12.85
C LEU A 73 14.13 3.42 13.52
N PRO A 74 14.74 4.37 12.78
CA PRO A 74 15.13 5.66 13.32
C PRO A 74 13.96 6.41 13.98
N ASP A 75 14.23 7.03 15.12
CA ASP A 75 13.26 7.86 15.84
C ASP A 75 12.64 8.92 14.93
N GLY A 76 11.31 8.88 14.81
CA GLY A 76 10.55 9.82 13.99
C GLY A 76 10.34 9.41 12.53
N LEU A 77 11.04 8.39 12.01
CA LEU A 77 10.79 7.88 10.66
C LEU A 77 9.38 7.30 10.53
N GLN A 78 8.94 6.51 11.53
CA GLN A 78 7.57 6.00 11.60
C GLN A 78 6.55 7.14 11.58
N SER A 79 6.78 8.21 12.34
CA SER A 79 5.89 9.37 12.39
C SER A 79 5.82 10.12 11.05
N ALA A 80 6.96 10.23 10.34
CA ALA A 80 7.01 10.83 9.01
C ALA A 80 6.23 9.97 7.99
N PHE A 81 6.40 8.65 8.06
CA PHE A 81 5.65 7.68 7.25
C PHE A 81 4.15 7.73 7.54
N ASP A 82 3.75 7.68 8.81
CA ASP A 82 2.36 7.74 9.24
C ASP A 82 1.68 9.03 8.77
N THR A 83 2.42 10.15 8.80
CA THR A 83 1.93 11.44 8.30
C THR A 83 1.74 11.42 6.78
N MET A 84 2.69 10.85 6.04
CA MET A 84 2.55 10.67 4.59
C MET A 84 1.33 9.81 4.25
N VAL A 85 1.18 8.64 4.88
CA VAL A 85 0.04 7.75 4.65
C VAL A 85 -1.26 8.45 5.00
N LYS A 86 -1.34 9.13 6.14
CA LYS A 86 -2.52 9.90 6.56
C LYS A 86 -2.97 10.89 5.50
N ASP A 87 -2.03 11.62 4.91
CA ASP A 87 -2.32 12.65 3.93
C ASP A 87 -2.70 12.07 2.56
N LEU A 88 -2.23 10.86 2.22
CA LEU A 88 -2.53 10.18 0.94
C LEU A 88 -3.79 9.31 0.95
N LEU A 89 -4.26 8.88 2.12
CA LEU A 89 -5.37 7.94 2.27
C LEU A 89 -6.81 8.46 2.01
N PRO A 90 -7.12 9.77 2.01
CA PRO A 90 -8.48 10.23 1.76
C PRO A 90 -9.11 9.61 0.52
N GLY A 91 -10.29 9.00 0.68
CA GLY A 91 -11.04 8.33 -0.39
C GLY A 91 -10.50 6.98 -0.87
N VAL A 92 -9.34 6.52 -0.38
CA VAL A 92 -8.72 5.25 -0.78
C VAL A 92 -9.47 4.06 -0.16
N ASP A 93 -9.84 3.08 -1.00
CA ASP A 93 -10.45 1.82 -0.56
C ASP A 93 -9.39 0.75 -0.30
N VAL A 94 -8.36 0.69 -1.14
CA VAL A 94 -7.32 -0.34 -1.10
C VAL A 94 -5.95 0.30 -1.27
N MET A 95 -5.04 0.04 -0.34
CA MET A 95 -3.67 0.55 -0.37
C MET A 95 -2.68 -0.60 -0.56
N PHE A 96 -1.95 -0.57 -1.66
CA PHE A 96 -0.75 -1.36 -1.87
C PHE A 96 0.45 -0.53 -1.43
N CYS A 97 1.24 -1.03 -0.48
CA CYS A 97 2.39 -0.31 0.04
C CYS A 97 3.58 -1.25 0.19
N ASP A 98 4.74 -0.77 -0.20
CA ASP A 98 6.00 -1.45 0.09
C ASP A 98 6.19 -1.57 1.60
N TYR A 99 6.56 -2.76 2.07
CA TYR A 99 6.63 -3.07 3.50
C TYR A 99 7.80 -2.35 4.20
N ASN A 100 8.88 -2.13 3.47
CA ASN A 100 10.15 -1.55 3.93
C ASN A 100 10.52 -0.26 3.16
N LEU A 101 9.50 0.52 2.78
CA LEU A 101 9.65 1.76 2.01
C LEU A 101 10.80 2.65 2.53
N ALA A 102 11.72 3.02 1.62
CA ALA A 102 12.89 3.86 1.84
C ALA A 102 14.01 3.27 2.73
N ILE A 103 13.91 2.00 3.14
CA ILE A 103 14.86 1.32 4.03
C ILE A 103 15.44 0.10 3.31
N LYS A 104 16.76 -0.12 3.41
CA LYS A 104 17.40 -1.31 2.82
C LYS A 104 17.12 -2.63 3.57
N ALA A 105 16.47 -2.57 4.74
CA ALA A 105 16.24 -3.67 5.67
C ALA A 105 14.83 -4.27 5.54
N ASP A 106 14.58 -5.41 6.20
CA ASP A 106 13.25 -6.02 6.38
C ASP A 106 12.46 -5.47 7.58
N LEU A 107 12.72 -4.21 7.97
CA LEU A 107 12.02 -3.61 9.11
C LEU A 107 10.60 -3.15 8.72
N PRO A 108 9.54 -3.65 9.39
CA PRO A 108 8.17 -3.18 9.15
C PRO A 108 8.02 -1.69 9.47
N ILE A 109 7.71 -0.87 8.47
CA ILE A 109 7.22 0.50 8.72
C ILE A 109 5.69 0.59 8.59
N GLY A 110 5.07 -0.37 7.89
CA GLY A 110 3.67 -0.30 7.50
C GLY A 110 2.64 -0.94 8.44
N THR A 111 3.04 -1.52 9.57
CA THR A 111 2.12 -2.37 10.35
C THR A 111 1.03 -1.57 11.05
N ASN A 112 1.37 -0.39 11.59
CA ASN A 112 0.44 0.43 12.37
C ASN A 112 -0.73 0.97 11.54
N MET A 113 -0.50 1.32 10.27
CA MET A 113 -1.56 1.88 9.41
C MET A 113 -2.74 0.93 9.21
N MET A 114 -2.52 -0.40 9.23
CA MET A 114 -3.62 -1.36 9.13
C MET A 114 -4.57 -1.27 10.33
N ASP A 115 -4.05 -1.02 11.53
CA ASP A 115 -4.87 -0.89 12.74
C ASP A 115 -5.51 0.49 12.87
N THR A 116 -4.84 1.53 12.38
CA THR A 116 -5.33 2.92 12.40
C THR A 116 -6.43 3.15 11.36
N TYR A 117 -6.27 2.67 10.13
CA TYR A 117 -7.13 3.03 8.99
C TYR A 117 -8.04 1.88 8.56
N ARG A 118 -9.00 1.53 9.42
CA ARG A 118 -9.76 0.29 9.29
C ARG A 118 -10.74 0.25 8.13
N SER A 119 -11.11 1.40 7.56
CA SER A 119 -11.89 1.46 6.31
C SER A 119 -11.12 1.11 5.04
N THR A 120 -9.79 1.10 5.08
CA THR A 120 -8.93 0.77 3.94
C THR A 120 -8.45 -0.67 4.06
N ASP A 121 -8.51 -1.44 2.96
CA ASP A 121 -7.85 -2.74 2.89
C ASP A 121 -6.38 -2.55 2.51
N PHE A 122 -5.49 -3.33 3.11
CA PHE A 122 -4.05 -3.16 2.91
C PHE A 122 -3.43 -4.39 2.29
N VAL A 123 -2.55 -4.14 1.31
CA VAL A 123 -1.63 -5.11 0.76
C VAL A 123 -0.22 -4.58 0.99
N LEU A 124 0.49 -5.17 1.94
CA LEU A 124 1.91 -4.92 2.11
C LEU A 124 2.68 -5.90 1.24
N PHE A 125 3.60 -5.41 0.42
CA PHE A 125 4.40 -6.26 -0.46
C PHE A 125 5.89 -6.12 -0.19
N SER A 126 6.70 -6.95 -0.86
CA SER A 126 8.12 -7.15 -0.53
C SER A 126 8.33 -7.90 0.79
N CYS A 127 7.34 -8.71 1.18
CA CYS A 127 7.34 -9.45 2.44
C CYS A 127 7.91 -10.87 2.28
N GLU A 128 9.03 -11.03 1.56
CA GLU A 128 9.57 -12.36 1.20
C GLU A 128 9.81 -13.23 2.43
N GLU A 129 10.36 -12.66 3.50
CA GLU A 129 10.61 -13.37 4.75
C GLU A 129 9.32 -13.86 5.44
N LEU A 130 8.26 -13.05 5.43
CA LEU A 130 6.96 -13.39 6.03
C LEU A 130 6.21 -14.47 5.24
N ILE A 131 6.45 -14.54 3.94
CA ILE A 131 5.75 -15.43 3.01
C ILE A 131 6.48 -16.77 2.86
N GLY A 132 7.78 -16.82 3.16
CA GLY A 132 8.59 -18.04 3.23
C GLY A 132 9.18 -18.45 1.88
N ASN A 133 10.32 -19.16 1.95
CA ASN A 133 11.26 -19.32 0.83
C ASN A 133 11.30 -20.72 0.16
N ASP A 134 10.30 -21.61 0.31
CA ASP A 134 10.31 -22.96 -0.34
C ASP A 134 9.94 -22.95 -1.84
N PRO A 135 10.87 -22.91 -2.81
CA PRO A 135 10.59 -22.66 -4.24
C PRO A 135 9.65 -23.67 -4.90
N ASN A 136 9.40 -24.82 -4.26
CA ASN A 136 8.55 -25.88 -4.78
C ASN A 136 7.08 -25.75 -4.34
N THR A 137 6.79 -24.91 -3.34
CA THR A 137 5.44 -24.79 -2.77
C THR A 137 5.20 -23.45 -2.02
N GLN A 138 5.75 -22.32 -2.47
CA GLN A 138 5.59 -21.06 -1.72
C GLN A 138 4.15 -20.54 -1.82
N PRO A 139 3.51 -20.19 -0.68
CA PRO A 139 2.40 -19.24 -0.75
C PRO A 139 2.95 -17.95 -1.37
N TYR A 140 2.19 -17.33 -2.27
CA TYR A 140 2.55 -16.05 -2.91
C TYR A 140 2.00 -14.87 -2.10
N MET A 141 1.17 -15.16 -1.10
CA MET A 141 0.60 -14.20 -0.17
C MET A 141 0.15 -14.88 1.13
N VAL A 142 0.17 -14.15 2.23
CA VAL A 142 -0.51 -14.46 3.49
C VAL A 142 -1.66 -13.46 3.64
N SER A 143 -2.89 -13.94 3.84
CA SER A 143 -4.08 -13.10 3.92
C SER A 143 -4.94 -13.51 5.11
N TYR A 144 -5.44 -12.50 5.82
CA TYR A 144 -6.43 -12.66 6.88
C TYR A 144 -7.36 -11.46 6.93
N ALA A 145 -8.45 -11.60 7.67
CA ALA A 145 -9.43 -10.55 7.87
C ALA A 145 -9.56 -10.21 9.35
N ALA A 146 -9.69 -8.92 9.67
CA ALA A 146 -9.93 -8.42 11.01
C ALA A 146 -11.24 -7.61 11.02
N PRO A 147 -12.03 -7.61 12.12
CA PRO A 147 -13.21 -6.76 12.21
C PRO A 147 -12.85 -5.29 12.02
N ARG A 148 -13.53 -4.54 11.12
CA ARG A 148 -13.26 -3.11 10.94
C ARG A 148 -13.61 -2.33 12.20
N TYR A 149 -14.76 -2.63 12.78
CA TYR A 149 -15.32 -1.87 13.89
C TYR A 149 -15.85 -2.81 14.98
N PRO A 150 -14.96 -3.42 15.78
CA PRO A 150 -15.32 -4.47 16.74
C PRO A 150 -16.29 -4.02 17.83
N ALA A 151 -16.41 -2.70 18.06
CA ALA A 151 -17.33 -2.11 19.03
C ALA A 151 -18.69 -1.68 18.43
N THR A 152 -18.93 -1.95 17.14
CA THR A 152 -20.17 -1.58 16.44
C THR A 152 -20.92 -2.82 15.96
N GLY A 153 -22.16 -2.65 15.49
CA GLY A 153 -22.91 -3.72 14.82
C GLY A 153 -22.44 -4.05 13.40
N ASN A 154 -21.42 -3.35 12.88
CA ASN A 154 -20.89 -3.59 11.55
C ASN A 154 -20.08 -4.89 11.51
N ILE A 155 -20.50 -5.83 10.68
CA ILE A 155 -19.84 -7.12 10.49
C ILE A 155 -18.80 -7.13 9.35
N GLY A 156 -18.59 -5.98 8.70
CA GLY A 156 -17.57 -5.80 7.69
C GLY A 156 -16.17 -6.03 8.25
N SER A 157 -15.33 -6.67 7.43
CA SER A 157 -13.97 -7.01 7.80
C SER A 157 -12.96 -6.24 6.95
N GLN A 158 -11.89 -5.77 7.59
CA GLN A 158 -10.72 -5.27 6.93
C GLN A 158 -9.89 -6.45 6.45
N HIS A 159 -9.60 -6.48 5.17
CA HIS A 159 -8.75 -7.49 4.57
C HIS A 159 -7.29 -7.01 4.62
N ARG A 160 -6.41 -7.86 5.15
CA ARG A 160 -4.98 -7.57 5.35
C ARG A 160 -4.18 -8.64 4.64
N ILE A 161 -3.31 -8.22 3.72
CA ILE A 161 -2.53 -9.12 2.88
C ILE A 161 -1.06 -8.74 2.97
N TYR A 162 -0.20 -9.74 3.19
CA TYR A 162 1.23 -9.68 2.93
C TYR A 162 1.48 -10.44 1.62
N SER A 163 2.13 -9.81 0.64
CA SER A 163 2.27 -10.33 -0.73
C SER A 163 3.72 -10.29 -1.21
N LYS A 164 4.07 -11.18 -2.14
CA LYS A 164 5.27 -11.00 -2.94
C LYS A 164 5.09 -9.86 -3.95
N THR A 165 6.21 -9.36 -4.44
CA THR A 165 6.28 -8.31 -5.45
C THR A 165 6.25 -8.91 -6.85
N ASP A 166 5.09 -9.45 -7.25
CA ASP A 166 4.88 -9.99 -8.59
C ASP A 166 3.42 -9.85 -9.05
N SER A 167 3.22 -9.86 -10.37
CA SER A 167 1.90 -9.66 -10.97
C SER A 167 0.86 -10.72 -10.58
N PHE A 168 1.27 -11.96 -10.34
CA PHE A 168 0.36 -13.02 -9.94
C PHE A 168 -0.08 -12.85 -8.48
N ALA A 169 0.85 -12.56 -7.57
CA ALA A 169 0.55 -12.27 -6.19
C ALA A 169 -0.39 -11.05 -6.06
N PHE A 170 -0.13 -9.97 -6.80
CA PHE A 170 -1.01 -8.80 -6.84
C PHE A 170 -2.39 -9.11 -7.42
N ALA A 171 -2.49 -9.90 -8.50
CA ALA A 171 -3.79 -10.32 -9.04
C ALA A 171 -4.62 -11.10 -8.00
N ARG A 172 -3.97 -11.95 -7.22
CA ARG A 172 -4.60 -12.74 -6.16
C ARG A 172 -5.02 -11.87 -4.98
N ALA A 173 -4.19 -10.89 -4.60
CA ALA A 173 -4.50 -9.92 -3.57
C ALA A 173 -5.75 -9.08 -3.93
N ILE A 174 -5.78 -8.49 -5.13
CA ILE A 174 -6.94 -7.72 -5.63
C ILE A 174 -8.19 -8.61 -5.65
N SER A 175 -8.09 -9.83 -6.19
CA SER A 175 -9.22 -10.76 -6.26
C SER A 175 -9.76 -11.14 -4.88
N ALA A 176 -8.88 -11.34 -3.89
CA ALA A 176 -9.28 -11.65 -2.52
C ALA A 176 -10.07 -10.50 -1.88
N ILE A 177 -9.60 -9.26 -2.05
CA ILE A 177 -10.25 -8.06 -1.54
C ILE A 177 -11.63 -7.87 -2.18
N VAL A 178 -11.71 -7.97 -3.50
CA VAL A 178 -12.99 -7.82 -4.22
C VAL A 178 -14.00 -8.85 -3.74
N ASN A 179 -13.61 -10.13 -3.68
CA ASN A 179 -14.48 -11.20 -3.20
C ASN A 179 -14.89 -11.01 -1.74
N GLN A 180 -13.99 -10.54 -0.86
CA GLN A 180 -14.31 -10.25 0.53
C GLN A 180 -15.33 -9.12 0.63
N ARG A 181 -15.13 -8.01 -0.08
CA ARG A 181 -16.05 -6.87 -0.04
C ARG A 181 -17.41 -7.20 -0.62
N GLU A 182 -17.48 -8.05 -1.65
CA GLU A 182 -18.75 -8.57 -2.17
C GLU A 182 -19.50 -9.38 -1.09
N ARG A 183 -18.79 -10.25 -0.35
CA ARG A 183 -19.37 -11.00 0.77
C ARG A 183 -19.83 -10.09 1.91
N ASP A 184 -19.01 -9.12 2.29
CA ASP A 184 -19.35 -8.16 3.34
C ASP A 184 -20.62 -7.39 2.97
N ALA A 185 -20.71 -6.89 1.73
CA ALA A 185 -21.90 -6.18 1.24
C ALA A 185 -23.17 -7.05 1.31
N LEU A 186 -23.08 -8.33 0.94
CA LEU A 186 -24.20 -9.28 1.03
C LEU A 186 -24.64 -9.58 2.47
N ASN A 187 -23.71 -9.48 3.41
CA ASN A 187 -23.99 -9.70 4.83
C ASN A 187 -24.43 -8.40 5.55
N GLY A 188 -24.43 -7.24 4.88
CA GLY A 188 -24.76 -5.94 5.50
C GLY A 188 -23.57 -5.21 6.12
N GLY A 189 -22.33 -5.62 5.80
CA GLY A 189 -21.10 -4.90 6.12
C GLY A 189 -20.98 -3.64 5.26
N HIS A 190 -21.41 -2.50 5.80
CA HIS A 190 -21.36 -1.22 5.11
C HIS A 190 -20.14 -0.41 5.55
N ILE A 191 -19.09 -0.42 4.72
CA ILE A 191 -17.79 0.19 5.07
C ILE A 191 -17.88 1.73 5.10
N ARG A 192 -18.59 2.34 4.13
CA ARG A 192 -18.61 3.80 3.92
C ARG A 192 -19.62 4.56 4.79
N THR A 193 -20.47 3.85 5.53
CA THR A 193 -21.51 4.45 6.39
C THR A 193 -21.10 4.58 7.86
N GLU A 194 -19.89 4.15 8.22
CA GLU A 194 -19.45 3.97 9.60
C GLU A 194 -18.16 4.74 9.90
N VAL A 195 -18.03 5.17 11.16
CA VAL A 195 -16.88 5.69 11.97
C VAL A 195 -15.76 6.51 11.29
N ASP A 196 -15.18 6.11 10.17
CA ASP A 196 -13.99 6.74 9.58
C ASP A 196 -14.35 7.77 8.49
N GLY A 197 -14.35 9.05 8.84
CA GLY A 197 -14.71 10.13 7.91
C GLY A 197 -13.79 10.26 6.68
N TYR A 198 -12.55 9.75 6.72
CA TYR A 198 -11.56 9.98 5.65
C TYR A 198 -11.91 9.27 4.34
N ILE A 199 -12.61 8.12 4.38
CA ILE A 199 -12.97 7.38 3.15
C ILE A 199 -14.11 8.05 2.36
N ASN A 200 -14.81 8.99 3.00
CA ASN A 200 -15.85 9.82 2.38
C ASN A 200 -15.31 11.18 1.89
N GLN A 201 -14.02 11.45 2.11
CA GLN A 201 -13.37 12.66 1.61
C GLN A 201 -13.02 12.50 0.12
N PRO A 202 -12.91 13.61 -0.63
CA PRO A 202 -12.38 13.57 -1.98
C PRO A 202 -10.97 12.99 -2.01
N ASN A 203 -10.68 12.24 -3.07
CA ASN A 203 -9.34 11.74 -3.36
C ASN A 203 -8.34 12.91 -3.46
N VAL A 204 -7.10 12.64 -3.07
CA VAL A 204 -6.00 13.61 -3.22
C VAL A 204 -5.73 13.95 -4.69
N SER A 205 -5.29 15.18 -4.94
CA SER A 205 -4.83 15.60 -6.27
C SER A 205 -3.39 15.17 -6.51
N ALA A 206 -3.00 15.02 -7.79
CA ALA A 206 -1.63 14.68 -8.16
C ALA A 206 -0.58 15.64 -7.57
N ALA A 207 -0.82 16.96 -7.65
CA ALA A 207 0.10 17.95 -7.11
C ALA A 207 0.26 17.86 -5.59
N PHE A 208 -0.83 17.58 -4.87
CA PHE A 208 -0.75 17.38 -3.41
C PHE A 208 -0.03 16.07 -3.06
N ALA A 209 -0.32 14.99 -3.78
CA ALA A 209 0.37 13.71 -3.58
C ALA A 209 1.88 13.83 -3.82
N GLU A 210 2.29 14.55 -4.88
CA GLU A 210 3.70 14.84 -5.17
C GLU A 210 4.35 15.65 -4.03
N GLN A 211 3.67 16.67 -3.51
CA GLN A 211 4.16 17.44 -2.37
C GLN A 211 4.37 16.56 -1.12
N VAL A 212 3.42 15.67 -0.84
CA VAL A 212 3.44 14.79 0.33
C VAL A 212 4.59 13.78 0.27
N ILE A 213 4.77 13.08 -0.86
CA ILE A 213 5.87 12.11 -1.00
C ILE A 213 7.23 12.80 -0.98
N ASN A 214 7.34 14.02 -1.53
CA ASN A 214 8.57 14.80 -1.47
C ASN A 214 8.89 15.24 -0.04
N ARG A 215 7.90 15.66 0.75
CA ARG A 215 8.11 16.01 2.16
C ARG A 215 8.66 14.83 2.98
N PHE A 216 8.17 13.62 2.71
CA PHE A 216 8.73 12.42 3.34
C PHE A 216 10.19 12.20 2.91
N VAL A 217 10.47 12.27 1.61
CA VAL A 217 11.85 12.12 1.08
C VAL A 217 12.81 13.17 1.63
N GLU A 218 12.38 14.42 1.74
CA GLU A 218 13.17 15.53 2.31
C GLU A 218 13.50 15.31 3.79
N SER A 219 12.72 14.49 4.49
CA SER A 219 12.98 14.12 5.87
C SER A 219 14.04 13.02 6.00
N LEU A 220 14.29 12.21 4.96
CA LEU A 220 15.21 11.05 5.02
C LEU A 220 16.67 11.40 5.37
N PRO A 221 17.28 12.47 4.83
CA PRO A 221 18.69 12.79 5.09
C PRO A 221 19.03 12.97 6.57
N GLN A 222 18.08 13.41 7.41
CA GLN A 222 18.33 13.61 8.84
C GLN A 222 18.56 12.29 9.60
N TYR A 223 18.04 11.17 9.06
CA TYR A 223 18.20 9.83 9.63
C TYR A 223 19.49 9.14 9.14
N ASN A 224 20.09 9.60 8.05
CA ASN A 224 21.40 9.11 7.56
C ASN A 224 22.58 9.58 8.41
N SER A 225 22.45 10.72 9.12
CA SER A 225 23.53 11.32 9.91
C SER A 225 23.86 10.60 11.23
N SER A 226 22.92 9.82 11.79
CA SER A 226 23.16 9.06 13.03
C SER A 226 24.27 8.03 12.89
N THR A 227 24.57 7.60 11.66
CA THR A 227 25.66 6.67 11.32
C THR A 227 27.06 7.32 11.27
N LYS A 228 27.19 8.65 11.18
CA LYS A 228 28.52 9.31 11.03
C LYS A 228 29.19 9.68 12.36
N ALA A 229 28.52 9.55 13.50
CA ALA A 229 29.05 9.98 14.80
C ALA A 229 29.87 8.91 15.56
N LEU A 230 30.00 7.69 15.03
CA LEU A 230 30.80 6.61 15.63
C LEU A 230 32.14 6.37 14.90
N GLY A 231 32.80 7.45 14.46
CA GLY A 231 34.20 7.40 14.05
C GLY A 231 35.10 7.46 15.29
N ALA A 232 35.93 6.43 15.47
CA ALA A 232 36.79 6.11 16.62
C ALA A 232 37.57 7.28 17.28
N PRO A 233 37.93 7.16 18.58
CA PRO A 233 38.85 8.09 19.23
C PRO A 233 40.21 8.09 18.53
N ALA A 234 40.79 9.29 18.41
CA ALA A 234 42.11 9.50 17.85
C ALA A 234 43.18 8.93 18.79
N ASP A 235 44.01 8.02 18.26
CA ASP A 235 45.35 7.74 18.76
C ASP A 235 46.39 8.41 17.85
#